data_AF-A0A919TN75-F1
#
_entry.id   AF-A0A919TN75-F1
#
_cell.length_a   1.000
_cell.length_b   1.000
_cell.length_c   1.000
_cell.angle_alpha   90.00
_cell.angle_beta   90.00
_cell.angle_gamma   90.00
#
_symmetry.space_group_name_H-M   'P 1'
#
loop_
_entity.id
_entity.type
_entity.pdbx_description
1 polymer ?
#
loop_
_entity_poly.entity_id
_entity_poly.type
_entity_poly.pdbx_seq_one_letter_code
_entity_poly.pdbx_strand_id
1 'polypeptide(L)'
;MGALTVAGGIDELRRELAGLSGPARTGRLFELGQVLTDRYWRSGHGRPGPQPDLDEAIGALTEAYGYFADGDSLRAPLAALLGSLLAARHVAHGGPDSDRETGIERLTEALGSTLSPGQTVLSRLLLGQLHLSRALGRIRTGGILPAALRPGGGAQVEAARTAAGHFQLVLAEPELSPQVTTGAQLLLAVAEGIVEAFCGVGVNLGALTRSVQTLHRLQKQGHDLGMGSILTAGTRMARTDPLDRPVILIEAREEPAPARPTPRPRPVPPPGDPRAELRRLLGDAPHTLLDRPDVATADELVALAVTVAHHGPAGAADQLRLALALALRGRAGDGPGAADDDADARGELRGLAVEELPADDFPLLLRVARALGEDHAADRVTAALRAAGADALGIPQPDGMLLLHAATGRVALGTERTLPRRTLLVADRPPGAGVAIVSTLAGHRQLLDLAGRGRRAIVEEPVLLAGPEGAELRRCYGRGELLERATAADVLARLSATVLHLDCPAGPDGTLRLAGGTELTPEAVAAVRIRRASGVVVLPPGAAFPALADAFLTAGFTGAIGWLGVPEPAAAREIYRELHRRLGAERQPPAVAVHGVRRMFRGLVHRGVY
;
A
#
# COMPACT_ATOMS: atom_id res chain seq x y z
N MET A 1 -11.39 4.52 23.77
CA MET A 1 -10.91 5.82 23.25
C MET A 1 -11.11 5.82 21.74
N GLY A 2 -11.99 6.68 21.22
CA GLY A 2 -12.25 6.78 19.78
C GLY A 2 -11.06 7.39 19.05
N ALA A 3 -10.69 6.83 17.90
CA ALA A 3 -9.72 7.44 17.00
C ALA A 3 -10.29 8.77 16.50
N LEU A 4 -9.77 9.87 17.05
CA LEU A 4 -10.06 11.24 16.63
C LEU A 4 -9.74 11.38 15.14
N THR A 5 -10.75 11.83 14.40
CA THR A 5 -10.69 12.16 12.98
C THR A 5 -9.70 13.31 12.76
N VAL A 6 -8.52 13.02 12.22
CA VAL A 6 -7.50 14.01 11.80
C VAL A 6 -8.00 14.73 10.54
N ALA A 7 -8.95 15.64 10.70
CA ALA A 7 -9.39 16.55 9.64
C ALA A 7 -8.89 17.99 9.84
N GLY A 8 -8.17 18.26 10.94
CA GLY A 8 -7.60 19.57 11.21
C GLY A 8 -6.23 19.76 10.58
N GLY A 9 -6.03 20.90 9.91
CA GLY A 9 -4.69 21.32 9.48
C GLY A 9 -3.78 21.61 10.67
N ILE A 10 -2.45 21.63 10.47
CA ILE A 10 -1.46 21.94 11.52
C ILE A 10 -1.81 23.24 12.27
N ASP A 11 -2.27 24.27 11.54
CA ASP A 11 -2.65 25.57 12.12
C ASP A 11 -3.91 25.49 13.00
N GLU A 12 -4.81 24.56 12.72
CA GLU A 12 -5.99 24.33 13.56
C GLU A 12 -5.59 23.66 14.87
N LEU A 13 -4.72 22.64 14.82
CA LEU A 13 -4.17 22.00 16.02
C LEU A 13 -3.42 23.01 16.90
N ARG A 14 -2.63 23.91 16.30
CA ARG A 14 -1.97 25.00 17.03
C ARG A 14 -2.98 25.94 17.69
N ARG A 15 -4.05 26.32 16.97
CA ARG A 15 -5.10 27.19 17.49
C ARG A 15 -5.85 26.56 18.66
N GLU A 16 -6.19 25.28 18.55
CA GLU A 16 -6.83 24.53 19.63
C GLU A 16 -5.91 24.42 20.86
N LEU A 17 -4.63 24.10 20.65
CA LEU A 17 -3.65 24.04 21.72
C LEU A 17 -3.50 25.37 22.47
N ALA A 18 -3.59 26.51 21.78
CA ALA A 18 -3.54 27.82 22.43
C ALA A 18 -4.66 28.04 23.47
N GLY A 19 -5.79 27.35 23.32
CA GLY A 19 -6.92 27.39 24.27
C GLY A 19 -6.85 26.35 25.40
N LEU A 20 -5.84 25.47 25.40
CA LEU A 20 -5.70 24.37 26.36
C LEU A 20 -4.48 24.59 27.27
N SER A 21 -4.59 24.16 28.53
CA SER A 21 -3.53 24.24 29.54
C SER A 21 -3.34 22.91 30.27
N GLY A 22 -2.10 22.59 30.67
CA GLY A 22 -1.80 21.40 31.48
C GLY A 22 -2.14 20.08 30.77
N PRO A 23 -2.49 19.01 31.52
CA PRO A 23 -2.75 17.68 30.95
C PRO A 23 -3.88 17.61 29.92
N ALA A 24 -4.76 18.62 29.86
CA ALA A 24 -5.77 18.71 28.81
C ALA A 24 -5.16 18.83 27.40
N ARG A 25 -3.90 19.30 27.31
CA ARG A 25 -3.16 19.47 26.05
C ARG A 25 -2.65 18.14 25.48
N THR A 26 -2.52 17.09 26.29
CA THR A 26 -1.81 15.84 25.92
C THR A 26 -2.30 15.25 24.60
N GLY A 27 -3.61 15.11 24.41
CA GLY A 27 -4.19 14.52 23.20
C GLY A 27 -3.87 15.32 21.94
N ARG A 28 -3.99 16.66 22.00
CA ARG A 28 -3.73 17.55 20.87
C ARG A 28 -2.24 17.73 20.58
N LEU A 29 -1.39 17.72 21.60
CA LEU A 29 0.06 17.72 21.44
C LEU A 29 0.55 16.45 20.75
N PHE A 30 0.00 15.30 21.15
CA PHE A 30 0.30 14.03 20.50
C PHE A 30 -0.12 14.05 19.02
N GLU A 31 -1.33 14.53 18.71
CA GLU A 31 -1.82 14.65 17.34
C GLU A 31 -0.96 15.61 16.48
N LEU A 32 -0.64 16.80 17.00
CA LEU A 32 0.25 17.75 16.35
C LEU A 32 1.62 17.12 16.08
N GLY A 33 2.20 16.47 17.09
CA GLY A 33 3.47 15.76 16.96
C GLY A 33 3.45 14.68 15.89
N GLN A 34 2.37 13.89 15.78
CA GLN A 34 2.20 12.88 14.73
C GLN A 34 2.13 13.50 13.33
N VAL A 35 1.33 14.55 13.14
CA VAL A 35 1.16 15.19 11.83
C VAL A 35 2.47 15.83 11.35
N LEU A 36 3.18 16.52 12.24
CA LEU A 36 4.49 17.12 11.96
C LEU A 36 5.55 16.06 11.66
N THR A 37 5.56 14.98 12.44
CA THR A 37 6.43 13.82 12.20
C THR A 37 6.19 13.23 10.82
N ASP A 38 4.93 12.98 10.45
CA ASP A 38 4.55 12.44 9.14
C ASP A 38 4.96 13.41 8.00
N ARG A 39 4.89 14.72 8.21
CA ARG A 39 5.33 15.73 7.23
C ARG A 39 6.86 15.78 7.08
N TYR A 40 7.59 15.73 8.19
CA TYR A 40 9.04 15.64 8.23
C TYR A 40 9.52 14.42 7.42
N TRP A 41 8.97 13.25 7.70
CA TRP A 41 9.36 12.01 7.02
C TRP A 41 9.04 11.99 5.52
N ARG A 42 7.93 12.62 5.10
CA ARG A 42 7.58 12.73 3.67
C ARG A 42 8.50 13.66 2.89
N SER A 43 8.96 14.73 3.54
CA SER A 43 9.83 15.73 2.91
C SER A 43 11.27 15.25 2.72
N GLY A 44 11.64 14.17 3.41
CA GLY A 44 12.95 13.54 3.37
C GLY A 44 13.89 14.10 4.44
N HIS A 45 14.53 13.21 5.20
CA HIS A 45 15.57 13.53 6.19
C HIS A 45 16.80 14.23 5.57
N GLY A 46 17.56 14.96 6.40
CA GLY A 46 18.85 15.57 6.01
C GLY A 46 18.75 16.82 5.13
N ARG A 47 17.54 17.24 4.74
CA ARG A 47 17.30 18.53 4.08
C ARG A 47 17.01 19.60 5.13
N PRO A 48 17.44 20.85 4.94
CA PRO A 48 17.16 21.93 5.89
C PRO A 48 15.67 22.32 5.94
N GLY A 49 14.94 22.19 4.82
CA GLY A 49 13.53 22.57 4.71
C GLY A 49 12.59 21.94 5.74
N PRO A 50 12.66 20.62 6.03
CA PRO A 50 11.78 19.97 6.99
C PRO A 50 12.26 19.99 8.46
N GLN A 51 13.42 20.58 8.76
CA GLN A 51 13.92 20.67 10.14
C GLN A 51 12.96 21.41 11.11
N PRO A 52 12.28 22.52 10.72
CA PRO A 52 11.33 23.19 11.61
C PRO A 52 10.16 22.30 12.04
N ASP A 53 9.63 21.47 11.14
CA ASP A 53 8.56 20.52 11.47
C ASP A 53 9.05 19.47 12.50
N LEU A 54 10.31 19.01 12.37
CA LEU A 54 10.93 18.08 13.32
C LEU A 54 11.11 18.72 14.71
N ASP A 55 11.60 19.95 14.76
CA ASP A 55 11.82 20.68 16.01
C ASP A 55 10.50 20.91 16.76
N GLU A 56 9.46 21.29 16.04
CA GLU A 56 8.13 21.47 16.62
C GLU A 56 7.51 20.14 17.06
N ALA A 57 7.69 19.06 16.30
CA ALA A 57 7.24 17.72 16.69
C ALA A 57 7.91 17.25 17.99
N ILE A 58 9.23 17.46 18.13
CA ILE A 58 9.98 17.12 19.36
C ILE A 58 9.44 17.94 20.54
N GLY A 59 9.22 19.24 20.36
CA GLY A 59 8.63 20.11 21.39
C GLY A 59 7.26 19.62 21.86
N ALA A 60 6.34 19.38 20.92
CA ALA A 60 4.99 18.92 21.22
C ALA A 60 4.98 17.56 21.93
N LEU A 61 5.79 16.60 21.46
CA LEU A 61 5.84 15.25 22.04
C LEU A 61 6.58 15.23 23.38
N THR A 62 7.53 16.13 23.62
CA THR A 62 8.20 16.28 24.92
C THR A 62 7.23 16.79 25.97
N GLU A 63 6.44 17.82 25.63
CA GLU A 63 5.38 18.34 26.51
C GLU A 63 4.33 17.25 26.80
N ALA A 64 3.83 16.57 25.75
CA ALA A 64 2.88 15.47 25.90
C ALA A 64 3.43 14.36 26.80
N TYR A 65 4.69 13.96 26.60
CA TYR A 65 5.36 12.92 27.35
C TYR A 65 5.43 13.25 28.86
N GLY A 66 5.66 14.51 29.21
CA GLY A 66 5.69 14.99 30.59
C GLY A 66 4.37 14.83 31.35
N TYR A 67 3.24 14.65 30.67
CA TYR A 67 1.93 14.43 31.30
C TYR A 67 1.61 12.96 31.61
N PHE A 68 2.40 12.02 31.13
CA PHE A 68 2.20 10.60 31.41
C PHE A 68 2.90 10.20 32.71
N ALA A 69 2.25 9.41 33.56
CA ALA A 69 2.85 8.82 34.75
C ALA A 69 3.62 7.53 34.42
N ASP A 70 4.50 7.12 35.33
CA ASP A 70 5.14 5.79 35.23
C ASP A 70 4.06 4.69 35.26
N GLY A 71 4.17 3.73 34.34
CA GLY A 71 3.19 2.65 34.17
C GLY A 71 2.03 2.93 33.23
N ASP A 72 1.90 4.15 32.67
CA ASP A 72 0.92 4.42 31.62
C ASP A 72 1.26 3.63 30.34
N SER A 73 0.27 2.93 29.78
CA SER A 73 0.43 2.08 28.60
C SER A 73 0.86 2.84 27.34
N LEU A 74 0.60 4.16 27.28
CA LEU A 74 1.00 5.01 26.16
C LEU A 74 2.39 5.63 26.34
N ARG A 75 2.97 5.59 27.54
CA ARG A 75 4.26 6.20 27.84
C ARG A 75 5.39 5.57 27.03
N ALA A 76 5.45 4.24 26.96
CA ALA A 76 6.50 3.54 26.24
C ALA A 76 6.46 3.77 24.71
N PRO A 77 5.31 3.65 24.02
CA PRO A 77 5.20 4.03 22.61
C PRO A 77 5.58 5.50 22.34
N LEU A 78 5.22 6.41 23.24
CA LEU A 78 5.56 7.82 23.11
C LEU A 78 7.06 8.08 23.34
N ALA A 79 7.68 7.42 24.32
CA ALA A 79 9.12 7.45 24.55
C ALA A 79 9.89 6.92 23.33
N ALA A 80 9.43 5.81 22.72
CA ALA A 80 10.03 5.28 21.49
C ALA A 80 9.98 6.30 20.35
N LEU A 81 8.82 6.94 20.15
CA LEU A 81 8.64 7.96 19.12
C LEU A 81 9.53 9.18 19.37
N LEU A 82 9.49 9.75 20.58
CA LEU A 82 10.29 10.90 20.95
C LEU A 82 11.80 10.62 20.80
N GLY A 83 12.25 9.46 21.30
CA GLY A 83 13.63 9.00 21.15
C GLY A 83 14.05 8.87 19.68
N SER A 84 13.16 8.40 18.80
CA SER A 84 13.44 8.30 17.36
C SER A 84 13.60 9.66 16.67
N LEU A 85 12.84 10.67 17.07
CA LEU A 85 12.92 12.02 16.51
C LEU A 85 14.17 12.76 16.98
N LEU A 86 14.53 12.61 18.26
CA LEU A 86 15.79 13.12 18.81
C LEU A 86 16.99 12.48 18.09
N ALA A 87 16.93 11.18 17.83
CA ALA A 87 17.96 10.50 17.05
C ALA A 87 18.06 11.04 15.62
N ALA A 88 16.92 11.28 14.97
CA ALA A 88 16.88 11.86 13.64
C ALA A 88 17.49 13.27 13.62
N ARG A 89 17.17 14.12 14.60
CA ARG A 89 17.72 15.48 14.69
C ARG A 89 19.23 15.45 14.91
N HIS A 90 19.72 14.63 15.83
CA HIS A 90 21.15 14.48 16.09
C HIS A 90 21.91 13.97 14.87
N VAL A 91 21.48 12.85 14.29
CA VAL A 91 22.23 12.15 13.23
C VAL A 91 22.08 12.82 11.87
N ALA A 92 20.87 13.27 11.50
CA ALA A 92 20.61 13.80 10.16
C ALA A 92 20.76 15.32 10.04
N HIS A 93 20.59 16.07 11.15
CA HIS A 93 20.65 17.54 11.14
C HIS A 93 21.78 18.11 11.99
N GLY A 94 22.64 17.26 12.55
CA GLY A 94 23.74 17.71 13.41
C GLY A 94 23.25 18.32 14.73
N GLY A 95 22.10 17.86 15.25
CA GLY A 95 21.55 18.30 16.53
C GLY A 95 22.52 18.10 17.70
N PRO A 96 22.32 18.84 18.81
CA PRO A 96 23.25 18.86 19.94
C PRO A 96 23.43 17.48 20.59
N ASP A 97 24.54 17.31 21.31
CA ASP A 97 24.81 16.07 22.06
C ASP A 97 23.72 15.74 23.09
N SER A 98 23.01 16.75 23.61
CA SER A 98 21.85 16.54 24.50
C SER A 98 20.75 15.70 23.85
N ASP A 99 20.51 15.85 22.54
CA ASP A 99 19.52 15.03 21.83
C ASP A 99 19.91 13.55 21.81
N ARG A 100 21.21 13.27 21.63
CA ARG A 100 21.73 11.90 21.69
C ARG A 100 21.51 11.30 23.07
N GLU A 101 21.85 12.03 24.12
CA GLU A 101 21.74 11.55 25.49
C GLU A 101 20.27 11.33 25.88
N THR A 102 19.38 12.31 25.66
CA THR A 102 17.95 12.17 25.92
C THR A 102 17.31 11.08 25.03
N GLY A 103 17.72 10.97 23.76
CA GLY A 103 17.26 9.92 22.86
C GLY A 103 17.60 8.52 23.37
N ILE A 104 18.83 8.32 23.88
CA ILE A 104 19.25 7.07 24.51
C ILE A 104 18.36 6.74 25.71
N GLU A 105 18.14 7.69 26.61
CA GLU A 105 17.28 7.49 27.79
C GLU A 105 15.86 7.09 27.39
N ARG A 106 15.22 7.82 26.45
CA ARG A 106 13.84 7.55 26.04
C ARG A 106 13.70 6.18 25.35
N LEU A 107 14.66 5.81 24.49
CA LEU A 107 14.65 4.51 23.81
C LEU A 107 14.92 3.34 24.77
N THR A 108 15.82 3.52 25.74
CA THR A 108 16.06 2.52 26.80
C THR A 108 14.82 2.33 27.66
N GLU A 109 14.14 3.41 28.07
CA GLU A 109 12.89 3.31 28.81
C GLU A 109 11.81 2.56 28.01
N ALA A 110 11.63 2.90 26.74
CA ALA A 110 10.65 2.26 25.88
C ALA A 110 10.89 0.75 25.75
N LEU A 111 12.15 0.33 25.60
CA LEU A 111 12.55 -1.08 25.51
C LEU A 111 12.44 -1.83 26.84
N GLY A 112 12.31 -1.13 27.97
CA GLY A 112 11.99 -1.73 29.27
C GLY A 112 10.50 -2.11 29.42
N SER A 113 9.67 -1.77 28.43
CA SER A 113 8.21 -1.98 28.43
C SER A 113 7.76 -2.82 27.22
N THR A 114 6.46 -3.14 27.15
CA THR A 114 5.88 -3.87 26.02
C THR A 114 5.68 -2.94 24.82
N LEU A 115 6.46 -3.14 23.76
CA LEU A 115 6.30 -2.49 22.45
C LEU A 115 5.84 -3.50 21.41
N SER A 116 5.27 -3.02 20.29
CA SER A 116 5.06 -3.88 19.13
C SER A 116 6.40 -4.38 18.56
N PRO A 117 6.45 -5.55 17.90
CA PRO A 117 7.70 -6.09 17.35
C PRO A 117 8.46 -5.10 16.46
N GLY A 118 7.75 -4.38 15.58
CA GLY A 118 8.35 -3.36 14.71
C GLY A 118 8.94 -2.18 15.49
N GLN A 119 8.27 -1.71 16.56
CA GLN A 119 8.79 -0.65 17.42
C GLN A 119 10.01 -1.12 18.22
N THR A 120 10.05 -2.37 18.67
CA THR A 120 11.20 -2.97 19.37
C THR A 120 12.42 -3.00 18.46
N VAL A 121 12.28 -3.51 17.23
CA VAL A 121 13.35 -3.56 16.22
C VAL A 121 13.87 -2.15 15.93
N LEU A 122 12.97 -1.21 15.63
CA LEU A 122 13.37 0.17 15.33
C LEU A 122 14.07 0.82 16.53
N SER A 123 13.53 0.68 17.74
CA SER A 123 14.10 1.30 18.94
C SER A 123 15.50 0.77 19.24
N ARG A 124 15.74 -0.54 19.09
CA ARG A 124 17.07 -1.14 19.24
C ARG A 124 18.04 -0.65 18.17
N LEU A 125 17.59 -0.57 16.92
CA LEU A 125 18.41 -0.08 15.81
C LEU A 125 18.88 1.36 16.05
N LEU A 126 17.96 2.25 16.45
CA LEU A 126 18.26 3.65 16.73
C LEU A 126 19.11 3.82 17.99
N LEU A 127 18.85 3.03 19.04
CA LEU A 127 19.67 3.03 20.24
C LEU A 127 21.12 2.63 19.90
N GLY A 128 21.31 1.58 19.09
CA GLY A 128 22.62 1.19 18.57
C GLY A 128 23.32 2.31 17.79
N GLN A 129 22.60 3.02 16.93
CA GLN A 129 23.14 4.17 16.18
C GLN A 129 23.58 5.33 17.09
N LEU A 130 22.82 5.65 18.13
CA LEU A 130 23.18 6.72 19.08
C LEU A 130 24.44 6.35 19.90
N HIS A 131 24.53 5.10 20.35
CA HIS A 131 25.73 4.60 21.02
C HIS A 131 26.96 4.61 20.10
N LEU A 132 26.79 4.22 18.83
CA LEU A 132 27.86 4.28 17.83
C LEU A 132 28.29 5.73 17.54
N SER A 133 27.34 6.67 17.43
CA SER A 133 27.63 8.10 17.30
C SER A 133 28.44 8.61 18.49
N ARG A 134 28.08 8.23 19.73
CA ARG A 134 28.84 8.57 20.94
C ARG A 134 30.28 8.06 20.89
N ALA A 135 30.50 6.82 20.41
CA ALA A 135 31.83 6.26 20.25
C ALA A 135 32.67 7.06 19.23
N LEU A 136 32.09 7.35 18.07
CA LEU A 136 32.75 8.12 17.00
C LEU A 136 33.03 9.58 17.40
N GLY A 137 32.09 10.23 18.09
CA GLY A 137 32.25 11.59 18.60
C GLY A 137 33.44 11.73 19.54
N ARG A 138 33.63 10.75 20.44
CA ARG A 138 34.79 10.70 21.35
C ARG A 138 36.12 10.51 20.65
N ILE A 139 36.16 9.71 19.59
CA ILE A 139 37.36 9.55 18.75
C ILE A 139 37.72 10.87 18.07
N ARG A 140 36.72 11.61 17.57
CA ARG A 140 36.91 12.90 16.90
C ARG A 140 37.39 14.01 17.84
N THR A 141 36.79 14.13 19.02
CA THR A 141 37.10 15.23 19.95
C THR A 141 38.31 14.95 20.85
N GLY A 142 38.52 13.69 21.24
CA GLY A 142 39.61 13.28 22.14
C GLY A 142 40.93 12.94 21.46
N GLY A 143 40.94 12.83 20.13
CA GLY A 143 42.10 12.37 19.36
C GLY A 143 42.39 10.86 19.54
N ILE A 144 43.05 10.26 18.55
CA ILE A 144 43.34 8.81 18.55
C ILE A 144 44.38 8.44 19.61
N LEU A 145 45.37 9.31 19.86
CA LEU A 145 46.47 9.06 20.80
C LEU A 145 46.02 8.94 22.27
N PRO A 146 45.22 9.87 22.84
CA PRO A 146 44.74 9.74 24.22
C PRO A 146 43.82 8.53 24.43
N ALA A 147 43.06 8.16 23.39
CA ALA A 147 42.22 6.96 23.39
C ALA A 147 43.05 5.66 23.43
N ALA A 148 44.19 5.63 22.74
CA ALA A 148 45.12 4.49 22.66
C ALA A 148 45.85 4.17 23.97
N LEU A 149 46.10 5.19 24.79
CA LEU A 149 46.94 5.08 25.98
C LEU A 149 46.17 4.60 27.23
N ARG A 150 44.85 4.41 27.14
CA ARG A 150 44.03 3.88 28.25
C ARG A 150 43.87 2.36 28.11
N PRO A 151 44.39 1.57 29.07
CA PRO A 151 44.17 0.12 29.08
C PRO A 151 42.65 -0.18 29.11
N GLY A 152 42.17 -1.05 28.23
CA GLY A 152 40.76 -1.47 28.18
C GLY A 152 39.83 -0.61 27.32
N GLY A 153 40.35 0.25 26.44
CA GLY A 153 39.56 0.83 25.34
C GLY A 153 38.70 2.06 25.68
N GLY A 154 38.70 2.51 26.93
CA GLY A 154 38.00 3.72 27.36
C GLY A 154 36.49 3.72 27.10
N ALA A 155 35.84 4.85 27.37
CA ALA A 155 34.39 4.96 27.29
C ALA A 155 33.86 4.87 25.83
N GLN A 156 34.72 5.04 24.83
CA GLN A 156 34.39 4.85 23.41
C GLN A 156 34.23 3.37 23.03
N VAL A 157 35.06 2.46 23.57
CA VAL A 157 34.92 1.02 23.31
C VAL A 157 33.67 0.47 23.97
N GLU A 158 33.35 0.90 25.20
CA GLU A 158 32.10 0.49 25.85
C GLU A 158 30.88 0.94 25.03
N ALA A 159 30.88 2.18 24.54
CA ALA A 159 29.79 2.66 23.68
C ALA A 159 29.68 1.85 22.37
N ALA A 160 30.80 1.49 21.75
CA ALA A 160 30.81 0.65 20.55
C ALA A 160 30.32 -0.79 20.85
N ARG A 161 30.69 -1.37 21.99
CA ARG A 161 30.23 -2.70 22.42
C ARG A 161 28.72 -2.70 22.69
N THR A 162 28.20 -1.67 23.37
CA THR A 162 26.75 -1.50 23.56
C THR A 162 26.03 -1.39 22.22
N ALA A 163 26.57 -0.61 21.27
CA ALA A 163 26.00 -0.51 19.93
C ALA A 163 25.94 -1.87 19.21
N ALA A 164 27.05 -2.62 19.23
CA ALA A 164 27.12 -3.96 18.64
C ALA A 164 26.08 -4.92 19.23
N GLY A 165 25.91 -4.93 20.55
CA GLY A 165 24.89 -5.75 21.21
C GLY A 165 23.47 -5.42 20.74
N HIS A 166 23.14 -4.14 20.53
CA HIS A 166 21.84 -3.77 19.98
C HIS A 166 21.64 -4.20 18.53
N PHE A 167 22.66 -4.10 17.67
CA PHE A 167 22.56 -4.55 16.28
C PHE A 167 22.45 -6.08 16.18
N GLN A 168 23.15 -6.83 17.05
CA GLN A 168 22.99 -8.28 17.14
C GLN A 168 21.57 -8.68 17.57
N LEU A 169 20.98 -7.98 18.55
CA LEU A 169 19.58 -8.19 18.94
C LEU A 169 18.59 -7.85 17.83
N VAL A 170 18.90 -6.88 16.96
CA VAL A 170 18.08 -6.62 15.77
C VAL A 170 18.18 -7.80 14.80
N LEU A 171 19.39 -8.27 14.50
CA LEU A 171 19.64 -9.37 13.55
C LEU A 171 19.11 -10.74 14.02
N ALA A 172 18.86 -10.91 15.31
CA ALA A 172 18.26 -12.11 15.87
C ALA A 172 16.73 -12.21 15.65
N GLU A 173 16.07 -11.14 15.18
CA GLU A 173 14.63 -11.12 14.96
C GLU A 173 14.28 -11.84 13.63
N PRO A 174 13.32 -12.78 13.61
CA PRO A 174 13.09 -13.68 12.47
C PRO A 174 12.43 -13.02 11.25
N GLU A 175 11.87 -11.82 11.38
CA GLU A 175 11.06 -11.16 10.35
C GLU A 175 11.58 -9.76 9.97
N LEU A 176 12.88 -9.63 9.73
CA LEU A 176 13.47 -8.39 9.25
C LEU A 176 13.33 -8.24 7.73
N SER A 177 13.13 -7.00 7.28
CA SER A 177 13.28 -6.68 5.86
C SER A 177 14.75 -6.78 5.45
N PRO A 178 15.04 -7.13 4.19
CA PRO A 178 16.42 -7.17 3.68
C PRO A 178 17.17 -5.86 3.93
N GLN A 179 16.51 -4.71 3.79
CA GLN A 179 17.12 -3.40 4.01
C GLN A 179 17.54 -3.20 5.47
N VAL A 180 16.68 -3.56 6.44
CA VAL A 180 17.00 -3.47 7.86
C VAL A 180 18.13 -4.43 8.22
N THR A 181 18.11 -5.66 7.69
CA THR A 181 19.16 -6.66 7.88
C THR A 181 20.51 -6.15 7.36
N THR A 182 20.57 -5.67 6.12
CA THR A 182 21.82 -5.12 5.54
C THR A 182 22.31 -3.90 6.32
N GLY A 183 21.42 -2.98 6.68
CA GLY A 183 21.78 -1.80 7.47
C GLY A 183 22.35 -2.17 8.85
N ALA A 184 21.70 -3.09 9.56
CA ALA A 184 22.16 -3.57 10.86
C ALA A 184 23.50 -4.34 10.77
N GLN A 185 23.71 -5.16 9.74
CA GLN A 185 24.99 -5.84 9.49
C GLN A 185 26.14 -4.86 9.25
N LEU A 186 25.92 -3.83 8.43
CA LEU A 186 26.95 -2.82 8.16
C LEU A 186 27.28 -2.01 9.43
N LEU A 187 26.27 -1.61 10.20
CA LEU A 187 26.47 -0.88 11.45
C LEU A 187 27.16 -1.75 12.52
N LEU A 188 26.81 -3.04 12.60
CA LEU A 188 27.49 -4.00 13.46
C LEU A 188 28.98 -4.12 13.11
N ALA A 189 29.30 -4.27 11.82
CA ALA A 189 30.69 -4.35 11.37
C ALA A 189 31.50 -3.09 11.71
N VAL A 190 30.89 -1.89 11.65
CA VAL A 190 31.54 -0.65 12.09
C VAL A 190 31.78 -0.66 13.60
N ALA A 191 30.77 -1.06 14.40
CA ALA A 191 30.89 -1.12 15.85
C ALA A 191 31.96 -2.12 16.31
N GLU A 192 31.96 -3.33 15.75
CA GLU A 192 32.95 -4.38 16.04
C GLU A 192 34.36 -3.97 15.62
N GLY A 193 34.50 -3.30 14.47
CA GLY A 193 35.81 -2.80 14.03
C GLY A 193 36.36 -1.68 14.92
N ILE A 194 35.51 -0.85 15.55
CA ILE A 194 35.94 0.09 16.59
C ILE A 194 36.38 -0.68 17.85
N VAL A 195 35.64 -1.70 18.27
CA VAL A 195 36.05 -2.55 19.41
C VAL A 195 37.39 -3.22 19.13
N GLU A 196 37.59 -3.80 17.94
CA GLU A 196 38.86 -4.42 17.51
C GLU A 196 40.01 -3.41 17.49
N ALA A 197 39.75 -2.19 17.00
CA ALA A 197 40.76 -1.14 16.88
C ALA A 197 41.37 -0.73 18.23
N PHE A 198 40.63 -0.83 19.33
CA PHE A 198 40.98 -0.25 20.63
C PHE A 198 41.01 -1.24 21.81
N CYS A 199 40.66 -2.54 21.62
CA CYS A 199 40.70 -3.54 22.70
C CYS A 199 42.09 -4.18 22.96
N GLY A 200 43.13 -3.84 22.18
CA GLY A 200 44.47 -4.43 22.29
C GLY A 200 45.51 -3.53 22.97
N VAL A 201 46.76 -4.02 23.06
CA VAL A 201 47.93 -3.20 23.39
C VAL A 201 48.24 -2.32 22.17
N GLY A 202 47.80 -1.06 22.21
CA GLY A 202 47.91 -0.11 21.11
C GLY A 202 46.69 -0.08 20.18
N VAL A 203 46.74 0.76 19.15
CA VAL A 203 45.66 0.94 18.18
C VAL A 203 45.89 0.09 16.94
N ASN A 204 44.94 -0.79 16.63
CA ASN A 204 44.92 -1.51 15.37
C ASN A 204 44.36 -0.60 14.25
N LEU A 205 45.27 0.15 13.61
CA LEU A 205 44.94 1.07 12.51
C LEU A 205 44.28 0.37 11.32
N GLY A 206 44.57 -0.91 11.10
CA GLY A 206 43.94 -1.70 10.04
C GLY A 206 42.45 -1.89 10.28
N ALA A 207 42.06 -2.27 11.50
CA ALA A 207 40.65 -2.41 11.91
C ALA A 207 39.91 -1.07 11.83
N LEU A 208 40.54 0.02 12.27
CA LEU A 208 39.98 1.36 12.19
C LEU A 208 39.75 1.77 10.72
N THR A 209 40.72 1.53 9.84
CA THR A 209 40.62 1.85 8.41
C THR A 209 39.48 1.07 7.74
N ARG A 210 39.35 -0.23 8.03
CA ARG A 210 38.22 -1.05 7.53
C ARG A 210 36.88 -0.52 8.01
N SER A 211 36.80 -0.10 9.28
CA SER A 211 35.57 0.48 9.86
C SER A 211 35.16 1.77 9.14
N VAL A 212 36.11 2.66 8.87
CA VAL A 212 35.89 3.90 8.11
C VAL A 212 35.46 3.60 6.67
N GLN A 213 36.07 2.62 6.01
CA GLN A 213 35.66 2.19 4.67
C GLN A 213 34.23 1.61 4.66
N THR A 214 33.86 0.83 5.67
CA THR A 214 32.48 0.33 5.84
C THR A 214 31.51 1.48 6.09
N LEU A 215 31.88 2.48 6.90
CA LEU A 215 31.06 3.66 7.13
C LEU A 215 30.88 4.49 5.84
N HIS A 216 31.92 4.64 5.02
CA HIS A 216 31.79 5.30 3.72
C HIS A 216 30.93 4.51 2.73
N ARG A 217 31.06 3.18 2.70
CA ARG A 217 30.15 2.32 1.93
C ARG A 217 28.71 2.50 2.40
N LEU A 218 28.49 2.52 3.70
CA LEU A 218 27.19 2.76 4.31
C LEU A 218 26.62 4.14 3.93
N GLN A 219 27.44 5.20 3.89
CA GLN A 219 27.01 6.52 3.43
C GLN A 219 26.67 6.54 1.94
N LYS A 220 27.49 5.89 1.11
CA LYS A 220 27.30 5.83 -0.35
C LYS A 220 26.07 4.99 -0.71
N GLN A 221 26.03 3.75 -0.24
CA GLN A 221 24.88 2.85 -0.41
C GLN A 221 23.65 3.41 0.30
N GLY A 222 23.83 4.17 1.38
CA GLY A 222 22.72 4.82 2.05
C GLY A 222 22.10 5.97 1.26
N HIS A 223 22.74 6.47 0.22
CA HIS A 223 22.05 7.33 -0.72
C HIS A 223 21.13 6.53 -1.66
N ASP A 224 21.58 5.35 -2.09
CA ASP A 224 20.90 4.48 -3.07
C ASP A 224 19.80 3.61 -2.44
N LEU A 225 20.03 3.12 -1.22
CA LEU A 225 19.08 2.39 -0.40
C LEU A 225 18.03 3.31 0.25
N GLY A 226 18.18 4.63 0.06
CA GLY A 226 17.50 5.62 0.86
C GLY A 226 17.69 5.32 2.35
N MET A 227 18.89 5.31 2.90
CA MET A 227 19.07 5.20 4.35
C MET A 227 18.55 6.41 5.12
N GLY A 228 18.21 7.49 4.43
CA GLY A 228 16.78 7.81 4.31
C GLY A 228 15.95 7.77 5.57
N SER A 229 14.97 6.91 5.68
CA SER A 229 14.58 5.58 5.20
C SER A 229 15.15 4.37 5.88
N ILE A 230 16.20 4.41 6.70
CA ILE A 230 16.27 3.43 7.82
C ILE A 230 15.42 3.91 9.00
N LEU A 231 15.54 5.20 9.34
CA LEU A 231 14.64 5.87 10.29
C LEU A 231 13.16 5.80 9.81
N THR A 232 12.95 5.92 8.50
CA THR A 232 11.61 5.86 7.87
C THR A 232 11.15 4.44 7.51
N ALA A 233 12.03 3.48 7.22
CA ALA A 233 11.61 2.09 6.96
C ALA A 233 11.12 1.42 8.23
N GLY A 234 11.74 1.62 9.40
CA GLY A 234 11.20 1.03 10.62
C GLY A 234 9.86 1.65 11.06
N THR A 235 9.66 2.96 10.86
CA THR A 235 8.38 3.62 11.15
C THR A 235 7.30 3.32 10.09
N ARG A 236 7.68 3.14 8.82
CA ARG A 236 6.78 2.58 7.79
C ARG A 236 6.44 1.13 8.11
N MET A 237 7.41 0.24 8.29
CA MET A 237 7.19 -1.19 8.57
C MET A 237 6.40 -1.48 9.86
N ALA A 238 6.53 -0.64 10.90
CA ALA A 238 5.70 -0.75 12.10
C ALA A 238 4.24 -0.28 11.88
N ARG A 239 3.96 0.40 10.77
CA ARG A 239 2.64 0.94 10.39
C ARG A 239 2.07 0.31 9.11
N THR A 240 2.88 -0.43 8.35
CA THR A 240 2.53 -1.14 7.11
C THR A 240 2.03 -2.54 7.46
N ASP A 241 0.92 -2.95 6.87
CA ASP A 241 0.36 -4.30 7.02
C ASP A 241 1.44 -5.35 6.65
N PRO A 242 1.63 -6.42 7.45
CA PRO A 242 2.59 -7.49 7.16
C PRO A 242 2.48 -8.07 5.74
N LEU A 243 1.31 -7.98 5.10
CA LEU A 243 1.06 -8.49 3.76
C LEU A 243 1.43 -7.53 2.62
N ASP A 244 1.69 -6.26 2.93
CA ASP A 244 2.11 -5.23 1.97
C ASP A 244 3.64 -5.04 1.93
N ARG A 245 4.38 -5.98 2.54
CA ARG A 245 5.84 -5.98 2.54
C ARG A 245 6.34 -6.55 1.20
N PRO A 246 7.18 -5.83 0.43
CA PRO A 246 7.68 -6.35 -0.84
C PRO A 246 8.53 -7.60 -0.62
N VAL A 247 8.19 -8.69 -1.32
CA VAL A 247 8.98 -9.94 -1.39
C VAL A 247 9.95 -9.81 -2.56
N ILE A 248 11.26 -9.89 -2.29
CA ILE A 248 12.29 -9.89 -3.34
C ILE A 248 12.67 -11.34 -3.65
N LEU A 249 12.45 -11.75 -4.90
CA LEU A 249 13.05 -12.94 -5.49
C LEU A 249 14.54 -12.71 -5.72
N ILE A 250 15.39 -13.52 -5.08
CA ILE A 250 16.83 -13.54 -5.31
C ILE A 250 17.08 -14.52 -6.46
N GLU A 251 17.29 -14.01 -7.66
CA GLU A 251 17.76 -14.82 -8.78
C GLU A 251 19.22 -15.23 -8.54
N ALA A 252 19.48 -16.54 -8.64
CA ALA A 252 20.81 -17.11 -8.47
C ALA A 252 21.72 -16.63 -9.59
N ARG A 253 22.87 -16.05 -9.22
CA ARG A 253 23.90 -15.56 -10.13
C ARG A 253 24.56 -16.74 -10.84
N GLU A 254 24.33 -16.87 -12.14
CA GLU A 254 24.94 -17.88 -13.01
C GLU A 254 26.41 -17.52 -13.31
N GLU A 255 27.31 -18.51 -13.19
CA GLU A 255 28.75 -18.37 -13.44
C GLU A 255 29.06 -18.23 -14.94
N PRO A 256 30.07 -17.42 -15.32
CA PRO A 256 30.37 -17.13 -16.72
C PRO A 256 31.10 -18.31 -17.39
N ALA A 257 30.46 -18.90 -18.39
CA ALA A 257 31.07 -19.91 -19.26
C ALA A 257 32.16 -19.28 -20.19
N PRO A 258 33.22 -20.04 -20.53
CA PRO A 258 34.37 -19.52 -21.26
C PRO A 258 34.07 -19.20 -22.74
N ALA A 259 34.78 -18.20 -23.25
CA ALA A 259 34.60 -17.58 -24.55
C ALA A 259 34.68 -18.58 -25.72
N ARG A 260 33.61 -18.61 -26.53
CA ARG A 260 33.58 -19.32 -27.82
C ARG A 260 34.15 -18.46 -28.96
N PRO A 261 34.79 -19.09 -29.96
CA PRO A 261 35.39 -18.40 -31.09
C PRO A 261 34.35 -17.72 -31.99
N THR A 262 34.76 -16.60 -32.59
CA THR A 262 33.98 -15.71 -33.45
C THR A 262 33.19 -16.46 -34.55
N PRO A 263 31.86 -16.35 -34.59
CA PRO A 263 31.04 -16.99 -35.61
C PRO A 263 31.09 -16.23 -36.94
N ARG A 264 31.03 -17.00 -38.04
CA ARG A 264 30.74 -16.53 -39.40
C ARG A 264 29.49 -15.63 -39.40
N PRO A 265 29.39 -14.65 -40.33
CA PRO A 265 28.24 -13.76 -40.44
C PRO A 265 26.96 -14.61 -40.51
N ARG A 266 26.12 -14.45 -39.49
CA ARG A 266 24.83 -15.12 -39.38
C ARG A 266 23.93 -14.62 -40.52
N PRO A 267 23.20 -15.51 -41.21
CA PRO A 267 22.10 -15.07 -42.06
C PRO A 267 21.16 -14.19 -41.22
N VAL A 268 20.76 -13.05 -41.77
CA VAL A 268 19.79 -12.14 -41.14
C VAL A 268 18.57 -12.98 -40.79
N PRO A 269 18.19 -13.10 -39.50
CA PRO A 269 17.00 -13.86 -39.14
C PRO A 269 15.79 -13.27 -39.88
N PRO A 270 14.81 -14.10 -40.27
CA PRO A 270 13.57 -13.58 -40.85
C PRO A 270 13.01 -12.50 -39.91
N PRO A 271 12.41 -11.41 -40.46
CA PRO A 271 11.88 -10.33 -39.64
C PRO A 271 10.97 -10.94 -38.58
N GLY A 272 11.31 -10.70 -37.30
CA GLY A 272 10.52 -11.19 -36.18
C GLY A 272 9.10 -10.63 -36.22
N ASP A 273 8.18 -11.27 -35.50
CA ASP A 273 6.82 -10.73 -35.32
C ASP A 273 6.92 -9.31 -34.72
N PRO A 274 6.49 -8.25 -35.44
CA PRO A 274 6.62 -6.88 -34.97
C PRO A 274 5.84 -6.64 -33.65
N ARG A 275 4.80 -7.44 -33.36
CA ARG A 275 4.09 -7.38 -32.06
C ARG A 275 4.92 -7.93 -30.92
N ALA A 276 5.67 -9.01 -31.15
CA ALA A 276 6.57 -9.55 -30.15
C ALA A 276 7.72 -8.57 -29.86
N GLU A 277 8.26 -7.94 -30.92
CA GLU A 277 9.33 -6.96 -30.79
C GLU A 277 8.89 -5.68 -30.08
N LEU A 278 7.72 -5.15 -30.43
CA LEU A 278 7.12 -4.00 -29.75
C LEU A 278 6.91 -4.27 -28.25
N ARG A 279 6.38 -5.46 -27.90
CA ARG A 279 6.23 -5.88 -26.50
C ARG A 279 7.58 -5.99 -25.80
N ARG A 280 8.60 -6.54 -26.47
CA ARG A 280 9.96 -6.68 -25.93
C ARG A 280 10.58 -5.32 -25.60
N LEU A 281 10.43 -4.33 -26.48
CA LEU A 281 10.99 -2.98 -26.27
C LEU A 281 10.25 -2.20 -25.17
N LEU A 282 8.92 -2.35 -25.10
CA LEU A 282 8.11 -1.74 -24.05
C LEU A 282 8.41 -2.35 -22.66
N GLY A 283 8.86 -3.61 -22.62
CA GLY A 283 9.15 -4.34 -21.39
C GLY A 283 7.92 -4.54 -20.50
N ASP A 284 8.16 -4.93 -19.25
CA ASP A 284 7.08 -5.20 -18.27
C ASP A 284 6.53 -3.92 -17.60
N ALA A 285 7.27 -2.81 -17.72
CA ALA A 285 6.94 -1.54 -17.07
C ALA A 285 6.95 -0.35 -18.07
N PRO A 286 6.12 -0.40 -19.15
CA PRO A 286 6.14 0.61 -20.21
C PRO A 286 5.90 2.04 -19.72
N HIS A 287 5.24 2.18 -18.57
CA HIS A 287 4.97 3.46 -17.94
C HIS A 287 6.23 4.21 -17.49
N THR A 288 7.33 3.51 -17.18
CA THR A 288 8.59 4.14 -16.77
C THR A 288 9.24 4.94 -17.92
N LEU A 289 8.91 4.60 -19.17
CA LEU A 289 9.41 5.29 -20.36
C LEU A 289 8.86 6.72 -20.47
N LEU A 290 7.68 7.00 -19.91
CA LEU A 290 7.05 8.33 -19.97
C LEU A 290 7.84 9.42 -19.24
N ASP A 291 8.69 9.05 -18.28
CA ASP A 291 9.43 10.01 -17.46
C ASP A 291 10.69 10.53 -18.15
N ARG A 292 11.36 9.72 -18.97
CA ARG A 292 12.62 10.05 -19.67
C ARG A 292 12.77 9.26 -20.97
N PRO A 293 12.06 9.61 -22.05
CA PRO A 293 12.21 8.91 -23.32
C PRO A 293 13.52 9.30 -24.01
N ASP A 294 14.23 8.31 -24.54
CA ASP A 294 15.32 8.49 -25.50
C ASP A 294 14.73 8.59 -26.92
N VAL A 295 15.17 9.57 -27.72
CA VAL A 295 14.61 9.86 -29.05
C VAL A 295 14.72 8.65 -29.99
N ALA A 296 15.89 7.99 -30.02
CA ALA A 296 16.09 6.85 -30.90
C ALA A 296 15.17 5.68 -30.54
N THR A 297 15.00 5.43 -29.24
CA THR A 297 14.06 4.43 -28.73
C THR A 297 12.60 4.79 -29.07
N ALA A 298 12.21 6.06 -28.94
CA ALA A 298 10.87 6.51 -29.27
C ALA A 298 10.57 6.38 -30.78
N ASP A 299 11.52 6.73 -31.65
CA ASP A 299 11.39 6.56 -33.10
C ASP A 299 11.24 5.07 -33.50
N GLU A 300 12.03 4.18 -32.89
CA GLU A 300 11.92 2.75 -33.11
C GLU A 300 10.56 2.20 -32.66
N LEU A 301 10.07 2.63 -31.49
CA LEU A 301 8.74 2.26 -30.99
C LEU A 301 7.62 2.75 -31.92
N VAL A 302 7.71 3.99 -32.43
CA VAL A 302 6.72 4.52 -33.39
C VAL A 302 6.74 3.71 -34.67
N ALA A 303 7.92 3.45 -35.24
CA ALA A 303 8.05 2.67 -36.47
C ALA A 303 7.43 1.26 -36.32
N LEU A 304 7.70 0.58 -35.20
CA LEU A 304 7.13 -0.73 -34.91
C LEU A 304 5.62 -0.67 -34.66
N ALA A 305 5.14 0.29 -33.85
CA ALA A 305 3.72 0.41 -33.53
C ALA A 305 2.89 0.77 -34.77
N VAL A 306 3.37 1.67 -35.63
CA VAL A 306 2.76 2.00 -36.93
C VAL A 306 2.74 0.77 -37.83
N THR A 307 3.83 0.00 -37.86
CA THR A 307 3.90 -1.26 -38.62
C THR A 307 2.83 -2.24 -38.13
N VAL A 308 2.70 -2.44 -36.82
CA VAL A 308 1.68 -3.31 -36.21
C VAL A 308 0.26 -2.80 -36.51
N ALA A 309 0.03 -1.50 -36.42
CA ALA A 309 -1.27 -0.89 -36.66
C ALA A 309 -1.73 -1.00 -38.13
N HIS A 310 -0.80 -0.97 -39.09
CA HIS A 310 -1.11 -1.09 -40.52
C HIS A 310 -1.02 -2.53 -41.08
N HIS A 311 -0.28 -3.44 -40.42
CA HIS A 311 -0.14 -4.83 -40.87
C HIS A 311 -1.16 -5.75 -40.16
N GLY A 312 -2.41 -5.64 -40.60
CA GLY A 312 -3.53 -6.51 -40.17
C GLY A 312 -4.56 -5.79 -39.30
N PRO A 313 -5.53 -6.53 -38.71
CA PRO A 313 -6.51 -5.94 -37.82
C PRO A 313 -5.83 -5.51 -36.51
N ALA A 314 -5.66 -4.20 -36.32
CA ALA A 314 -5.17 -3.62 -35.08
C ALA A 314 -6.28 -3.64 -34.02
N GLY A 315 -6.01 -4.24 -32.86
CA GLY A 315 -6.92 -4.18 -31.70
C GLY A 315 -6.69 -2.94 -30.84
N ALA A 316 -7.57 -2.70 -29.86
CA ALA A 316 -7.45 -1.60 -28.91
C ALA A 316 -6.07 -1.54 -28.19
N ALA A 317 -5.49 -2.70 -27.88
CA ALA A 317 -4.17 -2.76 -27.25
C ALA A 317 -3.04 -2.30 -28.20
N ASP A 318 -3.16 -2.57 -29.50
CA ASP A 318 -2.18 -2.12 -30.50
C ASP A 318 -2.27 -0.60 -30.71
N GLN A 319 -3.50 -0.06 -30.76
CA GLN A 319 -3.78 1.39 -30.81
C GLN A 319 -3.24 2.11 -29.56
N LEU A 320 -3.43 1.54 -28.36
CA LEU A 320 -2.87 2.11 -27.13
C LEU A 320 -1.33 2.19 -27.19
N ARG A 321 -0.67 1.16 -27.73
CA ARG A 321 0.79 1.14 -27.87
C ARG A 321 1.28 2.16 -28.90
N LEU A 322 0.53 2.37 -29.99
CA LEU A 322 0.79 3.44 -30.93
C LEU A 322 0.66 4.82 -30.27
N ALA A 323 -0.42 5.07 -29.53
CA ALA A 323 -0.61 6.30 -28.78
C ALA A 323 0.52 6.55 -27.76
N LEU A 324 0.97 5.50 -27.05
CA LEU A 324 2.12 5.57 -26.16
C LEU A 324 3.40 5.94 -26.92
N ALA A 325 3.70 5.27 -28.04
CA ALA A 325 4.90 5.52 -28.82
C ALA A 325 4.95 6.96 -29.35
N LEU A 326 3.84 7.47 -29.87
CA LEU A 326 3.69 8.86 -30.31
C LEU A 326 3.88 9.84 -29.15
N ALA A 327 3.26 9.59 -27.99
CA ALA A 327 3.45 10.41 -26.79
C ALA A 327 4.90 10.41 -26.27
N LEU A 328 5.61 9.27 -26.37
CA LEU A 328 7.03 9.19 -26.03
C LEU A 328 7.88 10.04 -26.99
N ARG A 329 7.60 9.96 -28.30
CA ARG A 329 8.32 10.74 -29.32
C ARG A 329 8.09 12.24 -29.16
N GLY A 330 6.84 12.65 -28.95
CA GLY A 330 6.47 14.05 -28.68
C GLY A 330 7.17 14.63 -27.44
N ARG A 331 7.45 13.80 -26.42
CA ARG A 331 8.19 14.20 -25.21
C ARG A 331 9.71 14.14 -25.35
N ALA A 332 10.23 13.27 -26.21
CA ALA A 332 11.67 13.09 -26.42
C ALA A 332 12.28 14.21 -27.28
N GLY A 333 11.50 14.80 -28.18
CA GLY A 333 11.98 15.80 -29.13
C GLY A 333 11.40 17.20 -28.90
N ASP A 334 12.24 18.22 -29.05
CA ASP A 334 11.81 19.62 -29.23
C ASP A 334 11.62 19.97 -30.73
N GLY A 335 11.50 18.95 -31.59
CA GLY A 335 11.39 19.11 -33.04
C GLY A 335 10.01 19.62 -33.49
N PRO A 336 9.91 20.17 -34.71
CA PRO A 336 8.66 20.73 -35.23
C PRO A 336 7.49 19.74 -35.35
N GLY A 337 7.74 18.42 -35.26
CA GLY A 337 6.70 17.39 -35.27
C GLY A 337 6.19 16.94 -33.88
N ALA A 338 6.79 17.42 -32.78
CA ALA A 338 6.43 16.96 -31.44
C ALA A 338 4.96 17.25 -31.08
N ALA A 339 4.45 18.43 -31.47
CA ALA A 339 3.06 18.80 -31.26
C ALA A 339 2.08 17.98 -32.11
N ASP A 340 2.48 17.59 -33.32
CA ASP A 340 1.70 16.74 -34.20
C ASP A 340 1.60 15.32 -33.63
N ASP A 341 2.71 14.77 -33.13
CA ASP A 341 2.73 13.45 -32.45
C ASP A 341 1.81 13.43 -31.23
N ASP A 342 1.84 14.50 -30.43
CA ASP A 342 0.99 14.68 -29.27
C ASP A 342 -0.50 14.77 -29.67
N ALA A 343 -0.81 15.40 -30.80
CA ALA A 343 -2.16 15.50 -31.34
C ALA A 343 -2.66 14.15 -31.88
N ASP A 344 -1.81 13.43 -32.62
CA ASP A 344 -2.08 12.11 -33.16
C ASP A 344 -2.26 11.08 -32.03
N ALA A 345 -1.42 11.12 -31.00
CA ALA A 345 -1.56 10.29 -29.80
C ALA A 345 -2.92 10.50 -29.12
N ARG A 346 -3.38 11.76 -28.99
CA ARG A 346 -4.72 12.06 -28.46
C ARG A 346 -5.82 11.56 -29.39
N GLY A 347 -5.63 11.65 -30.71
CA GLY A 347 -6.54 11.09 -31.72
C GLY A 347 -6.74 9.58 -31.55
N GLU A 348 -5.64 8.84 -31.45
CA GLU A 348 -5.64 7.40 -31.21
C GLU A 348 -6.33 7.04 -29.88
N LEU A 349 -6.05 7.77 -28.79
CA LEU A 349 -6.72 7.54 -27.51
C LEU A 349 -8.24 7.77 -27.55
N ARG A 350 -8.71 8.79 -28.29
CA ARG A 350 -10.15 9.07 -28.43
C ARG A 350 -10.87 8.03 -29.30
N GLY A 351 -10.17 7.44 -30.26
CA GLY A 351 -10.69 6.38 -31.12
C GLY A 351 -10.72 5.00 -30.45
N LEU A 352 -10.06 4.85 -29.30
CA LEU A 352 -9.85 3.56 -28.65
C LEU A 352 -11.16 2.98 -28.07
N ALA A 353 -11.50 1.76 -28.49
CA ALA A 353 -12.61 1.01 -27.94
C ALA A 353 -12.25 0.44 -26.55
N VAL A 354 -12.44 1.24 -25.50
CA VAL A 354 -12.03 0.93 -24.11
C VAL A 354 -12.61 -0.41 -23.60
N GLU A 355 -13.78 -0.82 -24.07
CA GLU A 355 -14.41 -2.10 -23.75
C GLU A 355 -13.66 -3.34 -24.30
N GLU A 356 -12.87 -3.17 -25.36
CA GLU A 356 -12.05 -4.22 -25.97
C GLU A 356 -10.63 -4.26 -25.39
N LEU A 357 -10.23 -3.22 -24.64
CA LEU A 357 -8.92 -3.16 -24.02
C LEU A 357 -8.78 -4.23 -22.93
N PRO A 358 -7.68 -5.02 -22.91
CA PRO A 358 -7.36 -5.91 -21.81
C PRO A 358 -7.31 -5.16 -20.46
N ALA A 359 -7.71 -5.81 -19.37
CA ALA A 359 -7.73 -5.20 -18.04
C ALA A 359 -6.33 -4.71 -17.62
N ASP A 360 -5.29 -5.47 -17.96
CA ASP A 360 -3.89 -5.16 -17.62
C ASP A 360 -3.33 -3.95 -18.40
N ASP A 361 -3.91 -3.64 -19.57
CA ASP A 361 -3.52 -2.48 -20.38
C ASP A 361 -4.26 -1.19 -19.96
N PHE A 362 -5.33 -1.28 -19.16
CA PHE A 362 -6.10 -0.12 -18.72
C PHE A 362 -5.33 0.89 -17.83
N PRO A 363 -4.46 0.46 -16.89
CA PRO A 363 -3.60 1.39 -16.16
C PRO A 363 -2.66 2.17 -17.08
N LEU A 364 -2.17 1.54 -18.16
CA LEU A 364 -1.33 2.20 -19.15
C LEU A 364 -2.11 3.29 -19.89
N LEU A 365 -3.36 3.00 -20.32
CA LEU A 365 -4.27 4.00 -20.90
C LEU A 365 -4.38 5.25 -20.01
N LEU A 366 -4.64 5.06 -18.72
CA LEU A 366 -4.78 6.19 -17.79
C LEU A 366 -3.48 7.00 -17.64
N ARG A 367 -2.31 6.35 -17.66
CA ARG A 367 -1.02 7.04 -17.58
C ARG A 367 -0.71 7.83 -18.85
N VAL A 368 -0.98 7.28 -20.03
CA VAL A 368 -0.80 8.00 -21.31
C VAL A 368 -1.77 9.19 -21.37
N ALA A 369 -3.04 8.99 -21.04
CA ALA A 369 -4.03 10.06 -20.98
C ALA A 369 -3.60 11.20 -20.05
N ARG A 370 -3.10 10.85 -18.84
CA ARG A 370 -2.56 11.83 -17.90
C ARG A 370 -1.34 12.56 -18.44
N ALA A 371 -0.41 11.86 -19.10
CA ALA A 371 0.80 12.46 -19.66
C ALA A 371 0.49 13.47 -20.78
N LEU A 372 -0.58 13.22 -21.55
CA LEU A 372 -1.06 14.07 -22.64
C LEU A 372 -2.03 15.17 -22.19
N GLY A 373 -2.50 15.13 -20.93
CA GLY A 373 -3.56 16.01 -20.42
C GLY A 373 -4.93 15.75 -21.06
N GLU A 374 -5.19 14.51 -21.49
CA GLU A 374 -6.43 14.12 -22.18
C GLU A 374 -7.48 13.64 -21.17
N ASP A 375 -8.49 14.48 -20.93
CA ASP A 375 -9.56 14.22 -19.95
C ASP A 375 -10.62 13.22 -20.47
N HIS A 376 -10.62 12.91 -21.78
CA HIS A 376 -11.68 12.14 -22.45
C HIS A 376 -11.30 10.71 -22.87
N ALA A 377 -10.05 10.30 -22.65
CA ALA A 377 -9.57 8.97 -23.06
C ALA A 377 -10.34 7.80 -22.42
N ALA A 378 -11.06 8.04 -21.32
CA ALA A 378 -11.86 7.05 -20.60
C ALA A 378 -13.31 7.51 -20.39
N ASP A 379 -13.89 8.27 -21.32
CA ASP A 379 -15.25 8.85 -21.19
C ASP A 379 -16.32 7.80 -20.87
N ARG A 380 -16.26 6.62 -21.51
CA ARG A 380 -17.21 5.53 -21.23
C ARG A 380 -17.09 5.01 -19.80
N VAL A 381 -15.87 4.85 -19.30
CA VAL A 381 -15.62 4.42 -17.91
C VAL A 381 -16.05 5.51 -16.94
N THR A 382 -15.79 6.77 -17.27
CA THR A 382 -16.23 7.93 -16.49
C THR A 382 -17.76 8.01 -16.41
N ALA A 383 -18.46 7.79 -17.52
CA ALA A 383 -19.92 7.69 -17.55
C ALA A 383 -20.43 6.50 -16.72
N ALA A 384 -19.77 5.34 -16.81
CA ALA A 384 -20.07 4.17 -16.01
C ALA A 384 -19.89 4.42 -14.50
N LEU A 385 -18.86 5.17 -14.09
CA LEU A 385 -18.69 5.59 -12.68
C LEU A 385 -19.85 6.46 -12.20
N ARG A 386 -20.28 7.43 -13.01
CA ARG A 386 -21.44 8.28 -12.68
C ARG A 386 -22.71 7.46 -12.55
N ALA A 387 -22.98 6.56 -13.49
CA ALA A 387 -24.11 5.63 -13.42
C ALA A 387 -24.01 4.73 -12.18
N ALA A 388 -22.79 4.32 -11.81
CA ALA A 388 -22.54 3.54 -10.61
C ALA A 388 -22.79 4.35 -9.32
N GLY A 389 -22.72 5.68 -9.39
CA GLY A 389 -22.75 6.59 -8.25
C GLY A 389 -21.41 6.66 -7.50
N ALA A 390 -20.30 6.40 -8.20
CA ALA A 390 -18.94 6.49 -7.67
C ALA A 390 -18.29 7.82 -8.06
N ASP A 391 -17.46 8.36 -7.17
CA ASP A 391 -16.74 9.62 -7.39
C ASP A 391 -15.44 9.40 -8.17
N ALA A 392 -14.84 8.20 -8.06
CA ALA A 392 -13.64 7.83 -8.80
C ALA A 392 -13.47 6.31 -8.96
N LEU A 393 -12.66 5.92 -9.95
CA LEU A 393 -12.03 4.61 -10.06
C LEU A 393 -10.58 4.73 -9.57
N GLY A 394 -10.21 3.94 -8.56
CA GLY A 394 -8.84 3.78 -8.10
C GLY A 394 -8.20 2.54 -8.70
N ILE A 395 -6.93 2.65 -9.07
CA ILE A 395 -6.09 1.52 -9.49
C ILE A 395 -4.78 1.59 -8.71
N PRO A 396 -4.49 0.64 -7.81
CA PRO A 396 -3.22 0.58 -7.10
C PRO A 396 -2.05 0.45 -8.09
N GLN A 397 -0.94 1.10 -7.79
CA GLN A 397 0.30 1.09 -8.57
C GLN A 397 1.50 1.00 -7.62
N PRO A 398 2.69 0.58 -8.11
CA PRO A 398 3.89 0.52 -7.26
C PRO A 398 4.25 1.87 -6.60
N ASP A 399 3.94 2.98 -7.27
CA ASP A 399 4.23 4.36 -6.86
C ASP A 399 3.05 5.07 -6.16
N GLY A 400 1.91 4.40 -5.96
CA GLY A 400 0.72 4.99 -5.33
C GLY A 400 -0.58 4.47 -5.92
N MET A 401 -1.50 5.38 -6.28
CA MET A 401 -2.77 5.02 -6.89
C MET A 401 -3.10 5.95 -8.04
N LEU A 402 -3.55 5.41 -9.17
CA LEU A 402 -4.17 6.19 -10.24
C LEU A 402 -5.65 6.37 -9.92
N LEU A 403 -6.13 7.61 -9.95
CA LEU A 403 -7.51 7.98 -9.68
C LEU A 403 -8.13 8.59 -10.94
N LEU A 404 -9.08 7.89 -11.57
CA LEU A 404 -9.93 8.46 -12.61
C LEU A 404 -11.19 9.05 -11.97
N HIS A 405 -11.30 10.37 -11.99
CA HIS A 405 -12.40 11.10 -11.35
C HIS A 405 -13.65 11.13 -12.23
N ALA A 406 -14.78 10.68 -11.69
CA ALA A 406 -16.06 10.60 -12.41
C ALA A 406 -16.58 11.98 -12.84
N ALA A 407 -16.37 13.01 -12.02
CA ALA A 407 -16.88 14.36 -12.29
C ALA A 407 -16.16 15.02 -13.48
N THR A 408 -14.85 14.82 -13.60
CA THR A 408 -14.00 15.56 -14.53
C THR A 408 -13.43 14.73 -15.66
N GLY A 409 -13.46 13.40 -15.58
CA GLY A 409 -12.71 12.52 -16.50
C GLY A 409 -11.19 12.54 -16.26
N ARG A 410 -10.71 13.37 -15.33
CA ARG A 410 -9.28 13.55 -15.07
C ARG A 410 -8.67 12.37 -14.34
N VAL A 411 -7.46 12.03 -14.76
CA VAL A 411 -6.58 11.09 -14.07
C VAL A 411 -5.63 11.85 -13.15
N ALA A 412 -5.64 11.52 -11.86
CA ALA A 412 -4.74 12.06 -10.86
C ALA A 412 -3.94 10.95 -10.15
N LEU A 413 -2.83 11.31 -9.50
CA LEU A 413 -2.20 10.43 -8.52
C LEU A 413 -2.83 10.66 -7.15
N GLY A 414 -3.04 9.57 -6.44
CA GLY A 414 -3.51 9.57 -5.07
C GLY A 414 -2.82 8.50 -4.24
N THR A 415 -3.31 8.39 -3.02
CA THR A 415 -2.98 7.34 -2.05
C THR A 415 -4.28 6.84 -1.43
N GLU A 416 -4.24 5.74 -0.69
CA GLU A 416 -5.42 5.24 0.06
C GLU A 416 -6.00 6.28 1.03
N ARG A 417 -5.18 7.24 1.48
CA ARG A 417 -5.62 8.33 2.38
C ARG A 417 -6.35 9.45 1.67
N THR A 418 -6.20 9.56 0.35
CA THR A 418 -6.77 10.65 -0.46
C THR A 418 -7.90 10.16 -1.36
N LEU A 419 -8.48 8.98 -1.06
CA LEU A 419 -9.60 8.46 -1.82
C LEU A 419 -10.81 9.40 -1.71
N PRO A 420 -11.48 9.70 -2.84
CA PRO A 420 -12.79 10.33 -2.81
C PRO A 420 -13.78 9.56 -1.94
N ARG A 421 -14.89 10.22 -1.58
CA ARG A 421 -15.86 9.67 -0.62
C ARG A 421 -16.40 8.31 -1.05
N ARG A 422 -16.68 8.11 -2.34
CA ARG A 422 -17.11 6.83 -2.92
C ARG A 422 -16.15 6.42 -4.03
N THR A 423 -15.38 5.37 -3.82
CA THR A 423 -14.38 4.92 -4.80
C THR A 423 -14.62 3.46 -5.15
N LEU A 424 -14.58 3.16 -6.45
CA LEU A 424 -14.44 1.78 -6.92
C LEU A 424 -12.95 1.49 -7.08
N LEU A 425 -12.46 0.39 -6.53
CA LEU A 425 -11.04 0.04 -6.58
C LEU A 425 -10.84 -1.20 -7.44
N VAL A 426 -9.96 -1.13 -8.45
CA VAL A 426 -9.51 -2.30 -9.20
C VAL A 426 -8.44 -3.00 -8.38
N ALA A 427 -8.85 -3.91 -7.51
CA ALA A 427 -7.97 -4.66 -6.62
C ALA A 427 -8.68 -5.88 -6.07
N ASP A 428 -7.91 -6.93 -5.78
CA ASP A 428 -8.41 -8.15 -5.13
C ASP A 428 -8.81 -7.90 -3.67
N ARG A 429 -8.26 -6.84 -3.06
CA ARG A 429 -8.52 -6.47 -1.68
C ARG A 429 -8.80 -4.97 -1.58
N PRO A 430 -9.82 -4.56 -0.81
CA PRO A 430 -10.02 -3.16 -0.51
C PRO A 430 -8.96 -2.69 0.48
N PRO A 431 -8.72 -1.37 0.54
CA PRO A 431 -7.73 -0.80 1.43
C PRO A 431 -8.18 -1.01 2.88
N GLY A 432 -7.22 -0.85 3.80
CA GLY A 432 -7.48 -0.83 5.24
C GLY A 432 -8.65 0.09 5.58
N ALA A 433 -9.41 -0.24 6.64
CA ALA A 433 -10.67 0.46 6.95
C ALA A 433 -10.48 1.99 7.03
N GLY A 434 -10.85 2.70 5.96
CA GLY A 434 -10.59 4.14 5.78
C GLY A 434 -11.82 5.03 5.91
N VAL A 435 -11.68 6.29 5.50
CA VAL A 435 -12.74 7.30 5.50
C VAL A 435 -13.68 7.13 4.29
N ALA A 436 -13.19 6.56 3.20
CA ALA A 436 -13.95 6.34 1.99
C ALA A 436 -14.85 5.10 2.04
N ILE A 437 -15.96 5.17 1.31
CA ILE A 437 -16.80 4.02 0.95
C ILE A 437 -16.16 3.39 -0.28
N VAL A 438 -15.57 2.20 -0.10
CA VAL A 438 -14.85 1.50 -1.17
C VAL A 438 -15.60 0.24 -1.56
N SER A 439 -15.73 -0.01 -2.86
CA SER A 439 -16.13 -1.30 -3.44
C SER A 439 -15.03 -1.77 -4.38
N THR A 440 -14.76 -3.08 -4.44
CA THR A 440 -13.74 -3.65 -5.32
C THR A 440 -14.33 -4.12 -6.64
N LEU A 441 -13.48 -4.17 -7.66
CA LEU A 441 -13.76 -4.67 -8.99
C LEU A 441 -12.55 -5.46 -9.50
N ALA A 442 -12.80 -6.45 -10.35
CA ALA A 442 -11.75 -7.16 -11.09
C ALA A 442 -11.11 -6.29 -12.18
N GLY A 443 -11.82 -5.28 -12.69
CA GLY A 443 -11.31 -4.41 -13.76
C GLY A 443 -12.34 -3.45 -14.33
N HIS A 444 -11.93 -2.61 -15.29
CA HIS A 444 -12.80 -1.62 -15.93
C HIS A 444 -13.93 -2.25 -16.75
N ARG A 445 -13.70 -3.42 -17.36
CA ARG A 445 -14.74 -4.14 -18.14
C ARG A 445 -15.90 -4.57 -17.24
N GLN A 446 -15.61 -5.02 -16.03
CA GLN A 446 -16.63 -5.36 -15.03
C GLN A 446 -17.45 -4.12 -14.64
N LEU A 447 -16.81 -2.95 -14.49
CA LEU A 447 -17.52 -1.70 -14.25
C LEU A 447 -18.46 -1.32 -15.41
N LEU A 448 -17.98 -1.38 -16.66
CA LEU A 448 -18.78 -1.05 -17.84
C LEU A 448 -20.02 -1.96 -17.92
N ASP A 449 -19.84 -3.26 -17.68
CA ASP A 449 -20.93 -4.22 -17.65
C ASP A 449 -21.91 -3.94 -16.49
N LEU A 450 -21.41 -3.76 -15.26
CA LEU A 450 -22.25 -3.46 -14.08
C LEU A 450 -23.04 -2.16 -14.22
N ALA A 451 -22.46 -1.14 -14.84
CA ALA A 451 -23.12 0.14 -15.07
C ALA A 451 -24.27 0.05 -16.08
N GLY A 452 -24.22 -0.94 -17.00
CA GLY A 452 -25.29 -1.22 -17.95
C GLY A 452 -26.47 -1.99 -17.36
N ARG A 453 -26.35 -2.52 -16.14
CA ARG A 453 -27.39 -3.34 -15.51
C ARG A 453 -28.46 -2.48 -14.85
N GLY A 454 -29.72 -2.87 -15.05
CA GLY A 454 -30.84 -2.28 -14.32
C GLY A 454 -30.69 -2.54 -12.82
N ARG A 455 -31.02 -1.54 -12.00
CA ARG A 455 -31.01 -1.65 -10.53
C ARG A 455 -32.43 -1.78 -10.01
N ARG A 456 -32.67 -2.78 -9.16
CA ARG A 456 -33.93 -2.94 -8.42
C ARG A 456 -33.76 -2.46 -6.98
N ALA A 457 -34.86 -2.05 -6.35
CA ALA A 457 -34.80 -1.74 -4.94
C ALA A 457 -34.58 -3.04 -4.14
N ILE A 458 -33.61 -3.01 -3.24
CA ILE A 458 -33.16 -4.14 -2.41
C ILE A 458 -34.33 -4.82 -1.67
N VAL A 459 -35.36 -4.06 -1.32
CA VAL A 459 -36.51 -4.51 -0.51
C VAL A 459 -37.64 -5.19 -1.30
N GLU A 460 -37.59 -5.26 -2.64
CA GLU A 460 -38.71 -5.77 -3.43
C GLU A 460 -38.94 -7.28 -3.27
N GLU A 461 -37.90 -8.09 -3.49
CA GLU A 461 -37.96 -9.56 -3.49
C GLU A 461 -36.71 -10.15 -2.83
N PRO A 462 -36.51 -9.92 -1.52
CA PRO A 462 -35.38 -10.52 -0.81
C PRO A 462 -35.65 -12.01 -0.57
N VAL A 463 -34.64 -12.82 -0.86
CA VAL A 463 -34.59 -14.26 -0.60
C VAL A 463 -33.47 -14.51 0.40
N LEU A 464 -33.83 -15.12 1.52
CA LEU A 464 -32.90 -15.42 2.60
C LEU A 464 -32.81 -16.94 2.76
N LEU A 465 -31.65 -17.51 2.44
CA LEU A 465 -31.24 -18.80 2.96
C LEU A 465 -30.53 -18.52 4.28
N ALA A 466 -31.28 -18.56 5.37
CA ALA A 466 -30.77 -18.21 6.68
C ALA A 466 -31.03 -19.32 7.68
N GLY A 467 -30.09 -19.52 8.61
CA GLY A 467 -30.27 -20.41 9.73
C GLY A 467 -31.37 -19.94 10.70
N PRO A 468 -31.29 -20.25 12.01
CA PRO A 468 -32.35 -19.92 12.97
C PRO A 468 -32.68 -18.42 13.07
N GLU A 469 -31.76 -17.55 12.61
CA GLU A 469 -31.90 -16.09 12.60
C GLU A 469 -32.72 -15.57 11.39
N GLY A 470 -33.08 -16.43 10.44
CA GLY A 470 -33.72 -16.02 9.19
C GLY A 470 -35.04 -15.27 9.36
N ALA A 471 -35.83 -15.63 10.38
CA ALA A 471 -37.05 -14.91 10.72
C ALA A 471 -36.75 -13.47 11.20
N GLU A 472 -35.65 -13.26 11.92
CA GLU A 472 -35.22 -11.92 12.36
C GLU A 472 -34.76 -11.09 11.17
N LEU A 473 -33.88 -11.64 10.32
CA LEU A 473 -33.38 -10.95 9.14
C LEU A 473 -34.52 -10.59 8.17
N ARG A 474 -35.50 -11.47 8.00
CA ARG A 474 -36.70 -11.20 7.18
C ARG A 474 -37.50 -9.99 7.69
N ARG A 475 -37.57 -9.77 9.01
CA ARG A 475 -38.27 -8.60 9.57
C ARG A 475 -37.65 -7.28 9.12
N CYS A 476 -36.35 -7.24 8.84
CA CYS A 476 -35.69 -6.03 8.34
C CYS A 476 -36.23 -5.58 6.98
N TYR A 477 -36.83 -6.48 6.20
CA TYR A 477 -37.36 -6.18 4.86
C TYR A 477 -38.89 -6.05 4.83
N GLY A 478 -39.58 -6.45 5.90
CA GLY A 478 -41.05 -6.51 5.99
C GLY A 478 -41.70 -7.63 5.17
N ARG A 479 -41.14 -7.97 4.00
CA ARG A 479 -41.51 -9.10 3.14
C ARG A 479 -40.25 -9.81 2.65
N GLY A 480 -40.35 -11.09 2.31
CA GLY A 480 -39.23 -11.89 1.81
C GLY A 480 -39.50 -13.39 1.87
N GLU A 481 -38.88 -14.14 0.98
CA GLU A 481 -38.89 -15.61 0.99
C GLU A 481 -37.79 -16.10 1.94
N LEU A 482 -38.13 -17.01 2.85
CA LEU A 482 -37.17 -17.69 3.71
C LEU A 482 -37.05 -19.14 3.24
N LEU A 483 -35.82 -19.57 2.94
CA LEU A 483 -35.51 -20.93 2.51
C LEU A 483 -34.80 -21.65 3.66
N GLU A 484 -35.50 -22.53 4.40
CA GLU A 484 -34.92 -23.20 5.57
C GLU A 484 -34.10 -24.46 5.22
N ARG A 485 -34.35 -25.06 4.05
CA ARG A 485 -33.70 -26.29 3.57
C ARG A 485 -33.52 -26.28 2.04
N ALA A 486 -32.94 -25.21 1.51
CA ALA A 486 -32.69 -25.09 0.07
C ALA A 486 -31.62 -26.06 -0.42
N THR A 487 -31.86 -26.66 -1.59
CA THR A 487 -30.84 -27.31 -2.41
C THR A 487 -30.15 -26.31 -3.36
N ALA A 488 -29.08 -26.72 -4.04
CA ALA A 488 -28.45 -25.90 -5.08
C ALA A 488 -29.44 -25.47 -6.18
N ALA A 489 -30.34 -26.37 -6.60
CA ALA A 489 -31.35 -26.07 -7.61
C ALA A 489 -32.33 -24.98 -7.13
N ASP A 490 -32.71 -25.01 -5.84
CA ASP A 490 -33.57 -23.97 -5.25
C ASP A 490 -32.89 -22.61 -5.29
N VAL A 491 -31.61 -22.53 -4.90
CA VAL A 491 -30.85 -21.27 -4.94
C VAL A 491 -30.70 -20.75 -6.38
N LEU A 492 -30.36 -21.62 -7.34
CA LEU A 492 -30.23 -21.25 -8.75
C LEU A 492 -31.55 -20.75 -9.35
N ALA A 493 -32.69 -21.27 -8.89
CA ALA A 493 -34.02 -20.80 -9.30
C ALA A 493 -34.36 -19.39 -8.75
N ARG A 494 -33.63 -18.87 -7.76
CA ARG A 494 -33.86 -17.56 -7.11
C ARG A 494 -32.80 -16.51 -7.44
N LEU A 495 -31.96 -16.73 -8.45
CA LEU A 495 -30.93 -15.74 -8.83
C LEU A 495 -31.49 -14.38 -9.27
N SER A 496 -32.79 -14.25 -9.56
CA SER A 496 -33.44 -12.96 -9.85
C SER A 496 -33.80 -12.14 -8.61
N ALA A 497 -33.46 -12.59 -7.40
CA ALA A 497 -33.75 -11.88 -6.15
C ALA A 497 -33.10 -10.50 -6.09
N THR A 498 -33.73 -9.56 -5.35
CA THR A 498 -33.15 -8.23 -5.10
C THR A 498 -32.12 -8.25 -3.97
N VAL A 499 -32.25 -9.22 -3.06
CA VAL A 499 -31.19 -9.62 -2.13
C VAL A 499 -31.21 -11.13 -2.07
N LEU A 500 -30.06 -11.75 -2.27
CA LEU A 500 -29.88 -13.18 -2.01
C LEU A 500 -28.89 -13.32 -0.87
N HIS A 501 -29.38 -13.67 0.33
CA HIS A 501 -28.51 -13.95 1.46
C HIS A 501 -28.29 -15.46 1.59
N LEU A 502 -27.03 -15.86 1.72
CA LEU A 502 -26.62 -17.25 1.86
C LEU A 502 -25.87 -17.39 3.19
N ASP A 503 -26.55 -17.88 4.22
CA ASP A 503 -25.95 -18.25 5.51
C ASP A 503 -25.93 -19.78 5.61
N CYS A 504 -24.94 -20.34 4.90
CA CYS A 504 -24.67 -21.77 4.87
C CYS A 504 -23.16 -22.03 5.03
N PRO A 505 -22.77 -23.22 5.52
CA PRO A 505 -21.37 -23.57 5.66
C PRO A 505 -20.63 -23.60 4.33
N ALA A 506 -19.42 -23.07 4.30
CA ALA A 506 -18.50 -23.26 3.18
C ALA A 506 -17.70 -24.56 3.35
N GLY A 507 -17.48 -25.27 2.24
CA GLY A 507 -16.57 -26.40 2.12
C GLY A 507 -15.10 -25.97 2.17
N PRO A 508 -14.15 -26.92 2.20
CA PRO A 508 -12.71 -26.63 2.24
C PRO A 508 -12.19 -25.95 0.96
N ASP A 509 -12.88 -26.14 -0.16
CA ASP A 509 -12.65 -25.47 -1.45
C ASP A 509 -13.47 -24.16 -1.58
N GLY A 510 -14.20 -23.79 -0.53
CA GLY A 510 -15.05 -22.61 -0.47
C GLY A 510 -16.37 -22.73 -1.25
N THR A 511 -16.74 -23.94 -1.70
CA THR A 511 -18.10 -24.23 -2.21
C THR A 511 -19.14 -24.10 -1.12
N LEU A 512 -20.39 -23.75 -1.45
CA LEU A 512 -21.44 -23.63 -0.44
C LEU A 512 -22.18 -24.94 -0.25
N ARG A 513 -22.22 -25.46 0.98
CA ARG A 513 -22.92 -26.70 1.34
C ARG A 513 -24.37 -26.39 1.70
N LEU A 514 -25.28 -26.99 0.93
CA LEU A 514 -26.72 -26.76 1.02
C LEU A 514 -27.45 -28.00 1.53
N ALA A 515 -28.78 -27.92 1.67
CA ALA A 515 -29.57 -29.03 2.14
C ALA A 515 -29.48 -30.24 1.19
N GLY A 516 -29.68 -31.44 1.75
CA GLY A 516 -29.58 -32.69 1.00
C GLY A 516 -28.15 -33.04 0.56
N GLY A 517 -27.12 -32.36 1.09
CA GLY A 517 -25.72 -32.58 0.69
C GLY A 517 -25.39 -32.02 -0.69
N THR A 518 -26.25 -31.17 -1.24
CA THR A 518 -25.97 -30.49 -2.51
C THR A 518 -24.96 -29.36 -2.32
N GLU A 519 -24.11 -29.15 -3.32
CA GLU A 519 -23.08 -28.11 -3.30
C GLU A 519 -23.38 -27.07 -4.39
N LEU A 520 -23.17 -25.80 -4.06
CA LEU A 520 -23.26 -24.70 -5.01
C LEU A 520 -21.84 -24.21 -5.33
N THR A 521 -21.39 -24.49 -6.54
CA THR A 521 -20.05 -24.11 -7.03
C THR A 521 -20.09 -22.81 -7.84
N PRO A 522 -18.97 -22.08 -7.97
CA PRO A 522 -18.87 -20.91 -8.83
C PRO A 522 -19.27 -21.21 -10.29
N GLU A 523 -18.88 -22.36 -10.83
CA GLU A 523 -19.18 -22.76 -12.21
C GLU A 523 -20.68 -22.94 -12.42
N ALA A 524 -21.36 -23.58 -11.46
CA ALA A 524 -22.81 -23.77 -11.52
C ALA A 524 -23.58 -22.44 -11.50
N VAL A 525 -23.11 -21.47 -10.71
CA VAL A 525 -23.69 -20.11 -10.66
C VAL A 525 -23.42 -19.36 -11.96
N ALA A 526 -22.18 -19.36 -12.46
CA ALA A 526 -21.78 -18.65 -13.67
C ALA A 526 -22.44 -19.20 -14.95
N ALA A 527 -22.82 -20.48 -14.96
CA ALA A 527 -23.55 -21.11 -16.06
C ALA A 527 -24.99 -20.56 -16.22
N VAL A 528 -25.57 -19.96 -15.17
CA VAL A 528 -26.92 -19.38 -15.23
C VAL A 528 -26.85 -17.91 -15.64
N ARG A 529 -27.63 -17.54 -16.66
CA ARG A 529 -27.82 -16.12 -17.04
C ARG A 529 -29.16 -15.61 -16.56
N ILE A 530 -29.13 -14.64 -15.65
CA ILE A 530 -30.31 -13.95 -15.15
C ILE A 530 -30.79 -12.98 -16.24
N ARG A 531 -32.03 -13.17 -16.72
CA ARG A 531 -32.64 -12.30 -17.75
C ARG A 531 -33.27 -11.03 -17.19
N ARG A 532 -33.53 -11.00 -15.88
CA ARG A 532 -34.11 -9.85 -15.17
C ARG A 532 -33.02 -9.15 -14.38
N ALA A 533 -33.20 -7.86 -14.12
CA ALA A 533 -32.37 -7.17 -13.15
C ALA A 533 -32.43 -7.91 -11.79
N SER A 534 -31.28 -8.27 -11.24
CA SER A 534 -31.14 -8.76 -9.88
C SER A 534 -30.48 -7.69 -9.01
N GLY A 535 -30.40 -7.92 -7.70
CA GLY A 535 -29.79 -6.97 -6.77
C GLY A 535 -28.43 -7.43 -6.29
N VAL A 536 -28.30 -7.67 -4.98
CA VAL A 536 -27.02 -7.98 -4.32
C VAL A 536 -27.05 -9.36 -3.69
N VAL A 537 -25.94 -10.09 -3.78
CA VAL A 537 -25.73 -11.34 -3.03
C VAL A 537 -24.93 -11.06 -1.75
N VAL A 538 -25.31 -11.67 -0.64
CA VAL A 538 -24.57 -11.66 0.63
C VAL A 538 -24.08 -13.08 0.90
N LEU A 539 -22.77 -13.29 0.82
CA LEU A 539 -22.11 -14.58 0.92
C LEU A 539 -21.75 -14.93 2.38
N PRO A 540 -21.72 -16.23 2.74
CA PRO A 540 -21.36 -16.66 4.08
C PRO A 540 -19.86 -16.47 4.34
N PRO A 541 -19.43 -16.39 5.61
CA PRO A 541 -18.01 -16.35 5.91
C PRO A 541 -17.34 -17.68 5.55
N GLY A 542 -16.14 -17.62 4.97
CA GLY A 542 -15.41 -18.80 4.49
C GLY A 542 -15.77 -19.26 3.08
N ALA A 543 -16.73 -18.62 2.41
CA ALA A 543 -16.98 -18.85 0.99
C ALA A 543 -15.72 -18.57 0.15
N ALA A 544 -15.61 -19.21 -1.03
CA ALA A 544 -14.52 -18.98 -2.00
C ALA A 544 -14.56 -17.56 -2.57
N PHE A 545 -14.10 -16.57 -1.81
CA PHE A 545 -13.97 -15.18 -2.25
C PHE A 545 -12.57 -14.94 -2.83
N PRO A 546 -12.44 -14.34 -4.03
CA PRO A 546 -13.47 -13.67 -4.82
C PRO A 546 -14.25 -14.55 -5.82
N ALA A 547 -13.81 -15.79 -6.09
CA ALA A 547 -14.34 -16.62 -7.19
C ALA A 547 -15.88 -16.75 -7.22
N LEU A 548 -16.51 -16.99 -6.07
CA LEU A 548 -17.97 -17.11 -5.98
C LEU A 548 -18.68 -15.76 -6.20
N ALA A 549 -18.10 -14.66 -5.71
CA ALA A 549 -18.62 -13.32 -5.96
C ALA A 549 -18.61 -13.01 -7.46
N ASP A 550 -17.51 -13.30 -8.15
CA ASP A 550 -17.40 -13.12 -9.60
C ASP A 550 -18.37 -14.00 -10.37
N ALA A 551 -18.66 -15.21 -9.90
CA ALA A 551 -19.69 -16.06 -10.49
C ALA A 551 -21.08 -15.45 -10.40
N PHE A 552 -21.48 -14.90 -9.24
CA PHE A 552 -22.76 -14.20 -9.09
C PHE A 552 -22.83 -12.92 -9.93
N LEU A 553 -21.73 -12.15 -9.98
CA LEU A 553 -21.64 -10.99 -10.88
C LEU A 553 -21.79 -11.45 -12.33
N THR A 554 -21.13 -12.52 -12.76
CA THR A 554 -21.28 -13.09 -14.11
C THR A 554 -22.72 -13.53 -14.40
N ALA A 555 -23.41 -14.09 -13.41
CA ALA A 555 -24.79 -14.51 -13.54
C ALA A 555 -25.76 -13.34 -13.75
N GLY A 556 -25.43 -12.15 -13.25
CA GLY A 556 -26.21 -10.91 -13.47
C GLY A 556 -26.40 -10.02 -12.23
N PHE A 557 -25.87 -10.38 -11.06
CA PHE A 557 -25.99 -9.56 -9.85
C PHE A 557 -25.27 -8.20 -9.97
N THR A 558 -25.86 -7.16 -9.37
CA THR A 558 -25.30 -5.80 -9.40
C THR A 558 -24.22 -5.55 -8.33
N GLY A 559 -24.06 -6.49 -7.41
CA GLY A 559 -23.03 -6.46 -6.37
C GLY A 559 -22.98 -7.76 -5.58
N ALA A 560 -21.86 -8.00 -4.92
CA ALA A 560 -21.67 -9.09 -3.97
C ALA A 560 -21.03 -8.54 -2.70
N ILE A 561 -21.47 -9.04 -1.54
CA ILE A 561 -20.92 -8.73 -0.22
C ILE A 561 -20.38 -10.04 0.34
N GLY A 562 -19.15 -10.02 0.85
CA GLY A 562 -18.45 -11.21 1.33
C GLY A 562 -17.47 -10.92 2.46
N TRP A 563 -16.47 -11.81 2.58
CA TRP A 563 -15.55 -11.84 3.71
C TRP A 563 -14.15 -12.21 3.20
N LEU A 564 -13.09 -11.53 3.65
CA LEU A 564 -11.69 -11.92 3.38
C LEU A 564 -11.11 -12.74 4.53
N GLY A 565 -11.90 -13.02 5.57
CA GLY A 565 -11.53 -13.83 6.71
C GLY A 565 -12.76 -14.41 7.38
N VAL A 566 -12.56 -15.44 8.20
CA VAL A 566 -13.65 -16.08 8.94
C VAL A 566 -13.75 -15.40 10.32
N PRO A 567 -14.76 -14.55 10.57
CA PRO A 567 -14.99 -13.99 11.89
C PRO A 567 -15.45 -15.10 12.86
N GLU A 568 -15.36 -14.81 14.15
CA GLU A 568 -15.98 -15.63 15.18
C GLU A 568 -17.51 -15.68 14.96
N PRO A 569 -18.18 -16.84 15.13
CA PRO A 569 -19.59 -16.99 14.75
C PRO A 569 -20.56 -16.04 15.45
N ALA A 570 -20.31 -15.64 16.71
CA ALA A 570 -21.15 -14.64 17.36
C ALA A 570 -20.99 -13.26 16.72
N ALA A 571 -19.75 -12.84 16.43
CA ALA A 571 -19.47 -11.61 15.70
C ALA A 571 -20.10 -11.62 14.28
N ALA A 572 -20.02 -12.74 13.56
CA ALA A 572 -20.63 -12.89 12.23
C ALA A 572 -22.14 -12.61 12.25
N ARG A 573 -22.84 -13.15 13.27
CA ARG A 573 -24.28 -12.94 13.45
C ARG A 573 -24.63 -11.49 13.74
N GLU A 574 -23.86 -10.82 14.60
CA GLU A 574 -24.09 -9.41 14.92
C GLU A 574 -23.87 -8.51 13.69
N ILE A 575 -22.82 -8.82 12.92
CA ILE A 575 -22.53 -8.15 11.64
C ILE A 575 -23.68 -8.34 10.65
N TYR A 576 -24.21 -9.56 10.51
CA TYR A 576 -25.35 -9.79 9.61
C TYR A 576 -26.59 -9.02 10.04
N ARG A 577 -26.94 -9.03 11.33
CA ARG A 577 -28.08 -8.26 11.84
C ARG A 577 -27.93 -6.79 11.49
N GLU A 578 -26.77 -6.20 11.76
CA GLU A 578 -26.52 -4.78 11.47
C GLU A 578 -26.52 -4.49 9.96
N LEU A 579 -25.93 -5.38 9.15
CA LEU A 579 -25.93 -5.26 7.69
C LEU A 579 -27.36 -5.28 7.14
N HIS A 580 -28.16 -6.27 7.52
CA HIS A 580 -29.55 -6.41 7.04
C HIS A 580 -30.46 -5.31 7.58
N ARG A 581 -30.23 -4.82 8.80
CA ARG A 581 -30.92 -3.64 9.32
C ARG A 581 -30.66 -2.41 8.44
N ARG A 582 -29.42 -2.18 8.02
CA ARG A 582 -29.05 -1.08 7.12
C ARG A 582 -29.60 -1.25 5.71
N LEU A 583 -29.49 -2.45 5.13
CA LEU A 583 -29.96 -2.75 3.78
C LEU A 583 -31.49 -2.71 3.68
N GLY A 584 -32.19 -3.34 4.63
CA GLY A 584 -33.65 -3.48 4.61
C GLY A 584 -34.36 -2.29 5.26
N ALA A 585 -34.14 -2.11 6.57
CA ALA A 585 -34.93 -1.15 7.36
C ALA A 585 -34.53 0.30 7.07
N GLU A 586 -33.22 0.58 7.00
CA GLU A 586 -32.72 1.93 6.68
C GLU A 586 -32.62 2.20 5.16
N ARG A 587 -32.80 1.16 4.33
CA ARG A 587 -32.72 1.24 2.85
C ARG A 587 -31.42 1.88 2.36
N GLN A 588 -30.31 1.65 3.06
CA GLN A 588 -29.01 2.17 2.66
C GLN A 588 -28.50 1.45 1.40
N PRO A 589 -27.79 2.16 0.51
CA PRO A 589 -27.05 1.53 -0.57
C PRO A 589 -26.04 0.50 -0.04
N PRO A 590 -25.77 -0.60 -0.74
CA PRO A 590 -24.95 -1.71 -0.25
C PRO A 590 -23.58 -1.28 0.30
N ALA A 591 -22.84 -0.49 -0.49
CA ALA A 591 -21.53 0.00 -0.09
C ALA A 591 -21.56 0.91 1.15
N VAL A 592 -22.63 1.70 1.31
CA VAL A 592 -22.84 2.55 2.51
C VAL A 592 -23.14 1.69 3.72
N ALA A 593 -23.97 0.66 3.56
CA ALA A 593 -24.32 -0.28 4.62
C ALA A 593 -23.07 -1.02 5.13
N VAL A 594 -22.26 -1.58 4.21
CA VAL A 594 -21.00 -2.26 4.53
C VAL A 594 -20.01 -1.30 5.21
N HIS A 595 -19.85 -0.08 4.69
CA HIS A 595 -18.98 0.92 5.33
C HIS A 595 -19.45 1.26 6.76
N GLY A 596 -20.76 1.40 6.98
CA GLY A 596 -21.35 1.62 8.29
C GLY A 596 -21.06 0.49 9.28
N VAL A 597 -21.21 -0.76 8.84
CA VAL A 597 -20.87 -1.97 9.60
C VAL A 597 -19.37 -1.98 9.93
N ARG A 598 -18.48 -1.83 8.93
CA ARG A 598 -17.03 -1.81 9.15
C ARG A 598 -16.62 -0.74 10.16
N ARG A 599 -17.24 0.45 10.12
CA ARG A 599 -16.96 1.53 11.08
C ARG A 599 -17.39 1.18 12.49
N MET A 600 -18.54 0.53 12.65
CA MET A 600 -19.08 0.10 13.94
C MET A 600 -18.19 -0.97 14.60
N PHE A 601 -17.72 -1.94 13.81
CA PHE A 601 -16.98 -3.08 14.33
C PHE A 601 -15.45 -2.96 14.20
N ARG A 602 -14.92 -1.75 14.04
CA ARG A 602 -13.48 -1.47 13.80
C ARG A 602 -12.50 -2.05 14.83
N GLY A 603 -12.97 -2.47 16.02
CA GLY A 603 -12.16 -3.15 17.05
C GLY A 603 -12.38 -4.66 17.18
N LEU A 604 -13.48 -5.19 16.67
CA LEU A 604 -13.80 -6.63 16.67
C LEU A 604 -13.43 -7.30 15.34
N VAL A 605 -13.36 -6.51 14.27
CA VAL A 605 -13.24 -6.94 12.88
C VAL A 605 -11.88 -6.53 12.33
N HIS A 606 -10.81 -6.78 13.07
CA HIS A 606 -9.47 -6.51 12.54
C HIS A 606 -9.18 -7.28 11.22
N ARG A 607 -10.04 -8.20 10.74
CA ARG A 607 -9.84 -9.01 9.50
C ARG A 607 -11.08 -9.51 8.71
N GLY A 608 -12.28 -8.91 8.75
CA GLY A 608 -13.51 -9.69 8.40
C GLY A 608 -14.34 -9.34 7.16
N VAL A 609 -15.00 -8.17 7.14
CA VAL A 609 -16.20 -7.90 6.31
C VAL A 609 -15.91 -7.03 5.09
N TYR A 610 -16.37 -7.43 3.90
CA TYR A 610 -16.05 -6.77 2.64
C TYR A 610 -17.24 -6.61 1.69
#